data_AF-A0AA38Y1X2-F1
#
_entry.id   AF-A0AA38Y1X2-F1
#
_cell.length_a   1.000
_cell.length_b   1.000
_cell.length_c   1.000
_cell.angle_alpha   90.00
_cell.angle_beta   90.00
_cell.angle_gamma   90.00
#
_symmetry.space_group_name_H-M   'P 1'
#
loop_
_entity.id
_entity.type
_entity.pdbx_description
1 polymer ?
#
loop_
_entity_poly.entity_id
_entity_poly.type
_entity_poly.pdbx_seq_one_letter_code
_entity_poly.pdbx_strand_id
1 'polypeptide(L)' 'MTTTQRPSSGEVEETKRPRGKDLTPYLRAKTIGARSVGASYGKIAKALDLPVTTVRTTIKMAD' A
#
# COMPACT_ATOMS: atom_id res chain seq x y z
N MET A 1 -7.92 45.82 -7.22
CA MET A 1 -7.11 44.94 -6.34
C MET A 1 -7.95 44.81 -5.07
N THR A 2 -8.55 43.68 -4.69
CA THR A 2 -7.98 42.33 -4.49
C THR A 2 -9.13 41.31 -4.48
N THR A 3 -8.98 40.23 -5.26
CA THR A 3 -9.91 39.10 -5.31
C THR A 3 -9.79 38.28 -4.02
N THR A 4 -10.84 38.26 -3.19
CA THR A 4 -10.95 37.31 -2.09
C THR A 4 -11.46 35.98 -2.65
N GLN A 5 -10.54 35.11 -3.05
CA GLN A 5 -10.84 33.70 -3.30
C GLN A 5 -10.81 32.94 -1.97
N ARG A 6 -11.99 32.61 -1.43
CA ARG A 6 -12.18 31.47 -0.53
C ARG A 6 -12.71 30.32 -1.37
N PRO A 7 -11.90 29.30 -1.72
CA PRO A 7 -12.45 27.99 -1.98
C PRO A 7 -12.61 27.30 -0.61
N SER A 8 -13.80 27.45 -0.01
CA SER A 8 -14.22 26.57 1.08
C SER A 8 -14.74 25.28 0.46
N SER A 9 -13.82 24.45 -0.07
CA SER A 9 -14.14 23.07 -0.41
C SER A 9 -14.20 22.30 0.90
N GLY A 10 -15.39 22.27 1.48
CA GLY A 10 -15.71 21.42 2.62
C GLY A 10 -15.73 19.97 2.16
N GLU A 11 -14.55 19.38 1.97
CA GLU A 11 -14.42 17.94 2.13
C GLU A 11 -14.39 17.68 3.62
N VAL A 12 -15.54 17.27 4.14
CA VAL A 12 -15.61 16.54 5.41
C VAL A 12 -14.81 15.26 5.21
N GLU A 13 -13.49 15.36 5.41
CA GLU A 13 -12.57 14.24 5.43
C GLU A 13 -12.93 13.38 6.63
N GLU A 14 -13.86 12.46 6.36
CA GLU A 14 -14.25 11.38 7.23
C GLU A 14 -12.97 10.79 7.80
N THR A 15 -12.79 10.98 9.12
CA THR A 15 -11.62 10.54 9.87
C THR A 15 -11.67 9.01 10.05
N LYS A 16 -11.80 8.27 8.94
CA LYS A 16 -11.40 6.88 8.82
C LYS A 16 -9.89 6.90 8.97
N ARG A 17 -9.38 6.33 10.07
CA ARG A 17 -7.99 5.87 10.16
C ARG A 17 -7.65 5.26 8.79
N PRO A 18 -6.60 5.70 8.07
CA PRO A 18 -6.36 5.23 6.72
C PRO A 18 -6.26 3.71 6.80
N ARG A 19 -7.29 3.00 6.35
CA ARG A 19 -7.27 1.55 6.25
C ARG A 19 -6.08 1.29 5.35
N GLY A 20 -5.06 0.67 5.96
CA GLY A 20 -3.69 0.68 5.46
C GLY A 20 -3.70 0.46 3.97
N LYS A 21 -3.12 1.42 3.23
CA LYS A 21 -3.06 1.47 1.77
C LYS A 21 -2.95 0.04 1.24
N ASP A 22 -4.05 -0.50 0.73
CA ASP A 22 -4.07 -1.86 0.21
C ASP A 22 -2.94 -1.97 -0.80
N LEU A 23 -2.14 -3.03 -0.69
CA LEU A 23 -1.00 -3.21 -1.57
C LEU A 23 -1.50 -3.17 -3.01
N THR A 24 -0.88 -2.35 -3.85
CA THR A 24 -1.33 -2.24 -5.23
C THR A 24 -1.33 -3.64 -5.88
N PRO A 25 -2.28 -3.95 -6.78
CA PRO A 25 -2.35 -5.27 -7.42
C PRO A 25 -1.02 -5.67 -8.06
N TYR A 26 -0.29 -4.69 -8.59
CA TYR A 26 1.06 -4.87 -9.12
C TYR A 26 2.06 -5.36 -8.06
N LEU A 27 2.14 -4.68 -6.91
CA LEU A 27 3.02 -5.09 -5.81
C LEU A 27 2.61 -6.45 -5.23
N ARG A 28 1.32 -6.75 -5.21
CA ARG A 28 0.78 -8.04 -4.79
C ARG A 28 1.27 -9.16 -5.72
N ALA A 29 1.11 -8.99 -7.02
CA ALA A 29 1.58 -9.94 -8.03
C ALA A 29 3.11 -10.12 -7.97
N LYS A 30 3.87 -9.04 -7.79
CA LYS A 30 5.33 -9.09 -7.67
C LYS A 30 5.79 -9.81 -6.40
N THR A 31 5.08 -9.60 -5.29
CA THR A 31 5.29 -10.29 -4.01
C THR A 31 5.05 -11.80 -4.14
N ILE A 32 3.92 -12.19 -4.73
CA ILE A 32 3.53 -13.60 -4.94
C ILE A 32 4.49 -14.27 -5.92
N GLY A 33 4.81 -13.61 -7.04
CA GLY A 33 5.76 -14.12 -8.04
C GLY A 33 7.15 -14.33 -7.45
N ALA A 34 7.65 -13.37 -6.66
CA ALA A 34 8.92 -13.50 -5.97
C ALA A 34 8.91 -14.65 -4.94
N ARG A 35 7.78 -14.90 -4.27
CA ARG A 35 7.64 -16.05 -3.37
C ARG A 35 7.62 -17.38 -4.13
N SER A 36 6.96 -17.42 -5.29
CA SER A 36 6.87 -18.61 -6.14
C SER A 36 8.24 -19.07 -6.66
N VAL A 37 9.20 -18.15 -6.84
CA VAL A 37 10.60 -18.48 -7.21
C VAL A 37 11.48 -18.80 -6.00
N GLY A 38 10.91 -18.90 -4.79
CA GLY A 38 11.64 -19.26 -3.58
C GLY A 38 12.33 -18.10 -2.87
N ALA A 39 12.02 -16.83 -3.19
CA ALA A 39 12.61 -15.71 -2.47
C ALA A 39 12.14 -15.67 -1.00
N SER A 40 13.07 -15.35 -0.10
CA SER A 40 12.78 -15.12 1.32
C SER A 40 11.96 -13.83 1.52
N TYR A 41 11.05 -13.81 2.49
CA TYR A 41 10.22 -12.64 2.80
C TYR A 41 11.03 -11.34 2.99
N GLY A 42 12.20 -11.42 3.66
CA GLY A 42 13.06 -10.26 3.86
C GLY A 42 13.68 -9.68 2.58
N LYS A 43 14.03 -10.54 1.61
CA LYS A 43 14.50 -10.08 0.28
C LYS A 43 13.38 -9.40 -0.50
N ILE A 44 12.16 -9.95 -0.45
CA ILE A 44 10.99 -9.37 -1.13
C ILE A 44 10.64 -8.01 -0.52
N ALA A 45 10.64 -7.93 0.81
CA ALA A 45 10.43 -6.68 1.56
C ALA A 45 11.42 -5.60 1.16
N LYS A 46 12.74 -5.90 1.13
CA LYS A 46 13.76 -4.95 0.68
C LYS A 46 13.63 -4.57 -0.80
N ALA A 47 13.28 -5.51 -1.67
CA ALA A 47 13.16 -5.27 -3.10
C ALA A 47 11.94 -4.41 -3.48
N LEU A 48 10.87 -4.47 -2.68
CA LEU A 48 9.63 -3.73 -2.91
C LEU A 48 9.47 -2.54 -1.97
N ASP A 49 10.43 -2.30 -1.08
CA ASP A 49 10.37 -1.32 0.01
C ASP A 49 9.09 -1.45 0.85
N LEU A 50 8.79 -2.70 1.23
CA LEU A 50 7.58 -3.06 1.98
C LEU A 50 7.93 -3.63 3.35
N PRO A 51 7.08 -3.44 4.37
CA PRO A 51 7.22 -4.15 5.63
C PRO A 51 7.13 -5.66 5.42
N VAL A 52 8.00 -6.42 6.11
CA VAL A 52 7.98 -7.89 6.06
C VAL A 52 6.62 -8.45 6.50
N THR A 53 5.96 -7.78 7.45
CA THR A 53 4.60 -8.12 7.90
C THR A 53 3.59 -8.05 6.76
N THR A 54 3.63 -6.98 5.96
CA THR A 54 2.79 -6.76 4.78
C THR A 54 3.03 -7.83 3.71
N VAL A 55 4.29 -8.19 3.46
CA VAL A 55 4.66 -9.27 2.54
C VAL A 55 4.08 -10.60 3.02
N ARG A 56 4.19 -10.90 4.31
CA ARG A 56 3.63 -12.13 4.91
C ARG A 56 2.11 -12.20 4.81
N THR A 57 1.39 -11.14 5.19
CA THR A 57 -0.08 -11.09 5.06
C THR A 57 -0.52 -11.20 3.61
N THR A 58 0.18 -10.52 2.69
CA THR A 58 -0.09 -10.60 1.25
C THR A 58 0.00 -12.03 0.71
N ILE A 59 1.06 -12.75 1.08
CA ILE A 59 1.26 -14.15 0.66
C ILE A 59 0.22 -15.06 1.31
N LYS A 60 -0.04 -14.88 2.62
CA LYS A 60 -1.06 -15.67 3.34
C LYS A 60 -2.48 -15.48 2.79
N MET A 61 -2.78 -14.32 2.21
CA MET A 61 -4.08 -14.02 1.58
C MET A 61 -4.15 -14.50 0.11
N ALA A 62 -3.05 -15.03 -0.44
CA ALA A 62 -2.97 -15.51 -1.81
C ALA A 62 -2.82 -17.03 -1.91
N ASP A 63 -2.38 -17.68 -0.82
CA ASP A 63 -2.49 -19.12 -0.56
C ASP A 63 -3.94 -19.46 -0.17
#